data_AF-A0A1M5WEK3-F1
#
_entry.id   AF-A0A1M5WEK3-F1
#
_cell.length_a   1.000
_cell.length_b   1.000
_cell.length_c   1.000
_cell.angle_alpha   90.00
_cell.angle_beta   90.00
_cell.angle_gamma   90.00
#
_symmetry.space_group_name_H-M   'P 1'
#
loop_
_entity.id
_entity.type
_entity.pdbx_description
1 polymer ?
#
loop_
_entity_poly.entity_id
_entity_poly.type
_entity_poly.pdbx_seq_one_letter_code
_entity_poly.pdbx_strand_id
1 'polypeptide(L)'
;MEYIIHKSKNGEAIKGARFNVLLKNHGGFTLIDLDVYADGELDCLGPITLDKVRDHFKTGRLTLTLPAKEKLFIPYIGYVVAQYSTNTPGGGHEKFLESIEITIQKLKSNENVEDVASDCILNFKEWLINPSDENFEKLKHSYLKLPEGRNALFEVDHKDPLIKLMNGGAMPTREQREYYLTDYFDGEWIDLQ
;
A
#
# COMPACT_ATOMS: atom_id res chain seq x y z
N MET A 1 1.31 -2.72 -8.11
CA MET A 1 2.02 -3.43 -7.04
C MET A 1 3.02 -2.44 -6.49
N GLU A 2 2.93 -2.09 -5.21
CA GLU A 2 3.77 -1.08 -4.56
C GLU A 2 5.00 -1.79 -4.00
N TYR A 3 6.20 -1.36 -4.39
CA TYR A 3 7.46 -1.87 -3.84
C TYR A 3 8.10 -0.81 -2.97
N ILE A 4 8.51 -1.17 -1.76
CA ILE A 4 9.26 -0.29 -0.88
C ILE A 4 10.69 -0.16 -1.41
N ILE A 5 11.16 1.07 -1.57
CA ILE A 5 12.51 1.40 -2.01
C ILE A 5 13.16 2.40 -1.06
N HIS A 6 14.47 2.57 -1.15
CA HIS A 6 15.20 3.58 -0.39
C HIS A 6 16.16 4.33 -1.29
N LYS A 7 16.32 5.64 -1.07
CA LYS A 7 17.44 6.43 -1.60
C LYS A 7 18.29 6.98 -0.47
N SER A 8 19.56 7.26 -0.73
CA SER A 8 20.43 7.96 0.22
C SER A 8 20.49 9.45 -0.13
N LYS A 9 20.31 10.32 0.87
CA LYS A 9 20.44 11.78 0.74
C LYS A 9 21.07 12.33 2.00
N ASN A 10 22.18 13.05 1.87
CA ASN A 10 22.96 13.59 3.01
C ASN A 10 23.34 12.56 4.08
N GLY A 11 23.53 11.28 3.70
CA GLY A 11 23.86 10.21 4.64
C GLY A 11 22.65 9.55 5.31
N GLU A 12 21.43 10.04 5.06
CA GLU A 12 20.19 9.45 5.56
C GLU A 12 19.51 8.60 4.49
N ALA A 13 18.87 7.50 4.92
CA ALA A 13 18.04 6.68 4.05
C ALA A 13 16.62 7.25 4.03
N ILE A 14 16.14 7.61 2.85
CA ILE A 14 14.79 8.11 2.62
C ILE A 14 13.95 6.99 2.01
N LYS A 15 12.91 6.59 2.73
CA LYS A 15 11.94 5.58 2.28
C LYS A 15 11.15 6.11 1.09
N GLY A 16 10.82 5.22 0.16
CA GLY A 16 10.01 5.50 -1.01
C GLY A 16 9.17 4.31 -1.43
N ALA A 17 8.36 4.55 -2.44
CA ALA A 17 7.51 3.57 -3.11
C ALA A 17 7.74 3.66 -4.62
N ARG A 18 7.73 2.49 -5.28
CA ARG A 18 7.84 2.38 -6.74
C ARG A 18 6.51 2.02 -7.37
N PHE A 19 6.16 2.76 -8.42
CA PHE A 19 5.06 2.49 -9.32
C PHE A 19 5.58 2.17 -10.71
N ASN A 20 4.86 1.34 -11.46
CA ASN A 20 5.20 1.05 -12.84
C ASN A 20 4.25 1.82 -13.76
N VAL A 21 4.82 2.54 -14.72
CA VAL A 21 4.07 3.31 -15.73
C VAL A 21 4.60 3.01 -17.13
N LEU A 22 3.82 3.33 -18.15
CA LEU A 22 4.21 3.14 -19.54
C LEU A 22 4.62 4.48 -20.15
N LEU A 23 5.85 4.55 -20.63
CA LEU A 23 6.36 5.66 -21.43
C LEU A 23 6.06 5.40 -22.90
N LYS A 24 5.33 6.31 -23.54
CA LYS A 24 5.10 6.30 -24.99
C LYS A 24 6.32 6.84 -25.73
N ASN A 25 6.91 6.01 -26.57
CA ASN A 25 8.04 6.31 -27.43
C ASN A 25 7.63 6.24 -28.90
N HIS A 26 8.49 6.69 -29.83
CA HIS A 26 8.20 6.68 -31.26
C HIS A 26 7.91 5.29 -31.86
N GLY A 27 8.36 4.20 -31.20
CA GLY A 27 8.22 2.82 -31.69
C GLY A 27 7.34 1.90 -30.85
N GLY A 28 6.58 2.44 -29.89
CA GLY A 28 5.75 1.68 -28.95
C GLY A 28 5.85 2.22 -27.54
N PHE A 29 5.81 1.32 -26.56
CA PHE A 29 5.81 1.66 -25.14
C PHE A 29 7.01 1.04 -24.44
N THR A 30 7.44 1.68 -23.35
CA THR A 30 8.46 1.14 -22.46
C THR A 30 7.92 1.13 -21.04
N LEU A 31 8.05 -0.01 -20.35
CA LEU A 31 7.76 -0.08 -18.92
C LEU A 31 8.88 0.65 -18.19
N ILE A 32 8.52 1.65 -17.40
CA ILE A 32 9.47 2.41 -16.59
C ILE A 32 8.97 2.52 -15.15
N ASP A 33 9.93 2.77 -14.27
CA ASP A 33 9.69 2.98 -12.86
C ASP A 33 9.40 4.46 -12.61
N LEU A 34 8.42 4.72 -11.75
CA LEU A 34 8.12 6.02 -11.16
C LEU A 34 8.30 5.87 -9.65
N ASP A 35 9.40 6.42 -9.15
CA ASP A 35 9.78 6.36 -7.75
C ASP A 35 9.29 7.61 -7.03
N VAL A 36 8.72 7.41 -5.83
CA VAL A 36 8.12 8.44 -5.01
C VAL A 36 8.69 8.33 -3.61
N TYR A 37 9.23 9.41 -3.05
CA TYR A 37 9.95 9.38 -1.77
C TYR A 37 9.24 10.17 -0.67
N ALA A 38 9.54 9.85 0.59
CA ALA A 38 9.00 10.52 1.77
C ALA A 38 9.28 12.04 1.78
N ASP A 39 10.41 12.49 1.24
CA ASP A 39 10.72 13.92 1.13
C ASP A 39 9.89 14.64 0.04
N GLY A 40 9.04 13.90 -0.68
CA GLY A 40 8.20 14.42 -1.76
C GLY A 40 8.93 14.59 -3.10
N GLU A 41 10.18 14.13 -3.20
CA GLU A 41 10.85 14.03 -4.50
C GLU A 41 10.33 12.82 -5.27
N LEU A 42 10.27 12.96 -6.60
CA LEU A 42 9.93 11.89 -7.52
C LEU A 42 11.08 11.69 -8.51
N ASP A 43 11.26 10.45 -8.96
CA ASP A 43 12.17 10.10 -10.05
C ASP A 43 11.42 9.28 -11.11
N CYS A 44 11.57 9.67 -12.37
CA CYS A 44 10.99 8.96 -13.51
C CYS A 44 11.94 9.07 -14.70
N LEU A 45 12.99 8.24 -14.69
CA LEU A 45 14.17 8.38 -15.56
C LEU A 45 14.94 9.68 -15.28
N GLY A 46 14.98 10.08 -14.01
CA GLY A 46 15.58 11.30 -13.50
C GLY A 46 14.61 12.13 -12.65
N PRO A 47 15.13 13.14 -11.91
CA PRO A 47 14.32 13.94 -11.00
C PRO A 47 13.16 14.66 -11.71
N ILE A 48 11.96 14.54 -11.15
CA ILE A 48 10.74 15.11 -11.72
C ILE A 48 9.80 15.63 -10.62
N THR A 49 8.94 16.60 -10.95
CA THR A 49 7.88 17.07 -10.05
C THR A 49 6.55 16.37 -10.33
N LEU A 50 5.66 16.30 -9.35
CA LEU A 50 4.32 15.74 -9.53
C LEU A 50 3.51 16.46 -10.62
N ASP A 51 3.63 17.78 -10.70
CA ASP A 51 3.00 18.57 -11.77
C ASP A 51 3.50 18.15 -13.16
N LYS A 52 4.80 17.85 -13.28
CA LYS A 52 5.36 17.42 -14.56
C LYS A 52 4.93 15.99 -14.91
N VAL A 53 4.80 15.10 -13.92
CA VAL A 53 4.20 13.77 -14.11
C VAL A 53 2.75 13.91 -14.60
N ARG A 54 1.97 14.80 -13.97
CA ARG A 54 0.60 15.12 -14.37
C ARG A 54 0.52 15.62 -15.81
N ASP A 55 1.42 16.51 -16.23
CA ASP A 55 1.53 16.96 -17.61
C ASP A 55 1.85 15.82 -18.58
N HIS A 56 2.73 14.90 -18.18
CA HIS A 56 3.07 13.75 -19.01
C HIS A 56 1.89 12.79 -19.21
N PHE A 57 1.05 12.60 -18.21
CA PHE A 57 -0.21 11.85 -18.39
C PHE A 57 -1.18 12.60 -19.31
N LYS A 58 -1.39 13.91 -19.10
CA LYS A 58 -2.28 14.73 -19.93
C LYS A 58 -1.87 14.76 -21.40
N THR A 59 -0.57 14.81 -21.67
CA THR A 59 -0.01 14.80 -23.03
C THR A 59 0.06 13.40 -23.66
N GLY A 60 -0.28 12.35 -22.90
CA GLY A 60 -0.19 10.96 -23.34
C GLY A 60 1.25 10.45 -23.49
N ARG A 61 2.24 11.16 -22.95
CA ARG A 61 3.62 10.71 -22.87
C ARG A 61 3.76 9.58 -21.85
N LEU A 62 3.10 9.70 -20.70
CA LEU A 62 2.91 8.61 -19.75
C LEU A 62 1.49 8.07 -19.85
N THR A 63 1.34 6.77 -19.65
CA THR A 63 0.03 6.10 -19.60
C THR A 63 0.07 4.88 -18.69
N LEU A 64 -1.11 4.45 -18.25
CA LEU A 64 -1.34 3.22 -17.49
C LEU A 64 -2.02 2.13 -18.33
N THR A 65 -2.18 2.40 -19.63
CA THR A 65 -2.89 1.55 -20.59
C THR A 65 -1.98 1.25 -21.76
N LEU A 66 -1.76 -0.04 -22.01
CA LEU A 66 -1.10 -0.49 -23.23
C LEU A 66 -2.20 -0.83 -24.26
N PRO A 67 -2.27 -0.14 -25.40
CA PRO A 67 -3.26 -0.43 -26.44
C PRO A 67 -3.07 -1.82 -27.05
N ALA A 68 -4.13 -2.36 -27.64
CA ALA A 68 -4.05 -3.64 -28.35
C ALA A 68 -3.07 -3.57 -29.52
N LYS A 69 -2.33 -4.67 -29.73
CA LYS A 69 -1.33 -4.88 -30.78
C LYS A 69 -0.10 -3.97 -30.72
N GLU A 70 0.06 -3.21 -29.65
CA GLU A 70 1.23 -2.37 -29.43
C GLU A 70 2.40 -3.15 -28.83
N LYS A 71 3.62 -2.71 -29.14
CA LYS A 71 4.85 -3.25 -28.57
C LYS A 71 5.15 -2.59 -27.24
N LEU A 72 5.47 -3.41 -26.24
CA LEU A 72 6.00 -2.99 -24.95
C LEU A 72 7.41 -3.54 -24.79
N PHE A 73 8.37 -2.65 -24.56
CA PHE A 73 9.69 -3.01 -24.08
C PHE A 73 9.68 -3.08 -22.55
N ILE A 74 10.05 -4.23 -22.01
CA ILE A 74 10.27 -4.43 -20.57
C ILE A 74 11.77 -4.56 -20.35
N PRO A 75 12.41 -3.63 -19.60
CA PRO A 75 13.83 -3.70 -19.29
C PRO A 75 14.24 -5.07 -18.75
N TYR A 76 15.41 -5.56 -19.18
CA TYR A 76 15.98 -6.86 -18.80
C TYR A 76 15.19 -8.11 -19.24
N ILE A 77 14.04 -7.96 -19.89
CA ILE A 77 13.24 -9.07 -20.45
C ILE A 77 13.24 -9.02 -21.98
N GLY A 78 12.83 -7.89 -22.57
CA GLY A 78 12.70 -7.73 -24.02
C GLY A 78 11.35 -7.18 -24.45
N TYR A 79 10.91 -7.53 -25.66
CA TYR A 79 9.67 -7.02 -26.24
C TYR A 79 8.51 -8.01 -26.06
N VAL A 80 7.37 -7.48 -25.64
CA VAL A 80 6.08 -8.18 -25.67
C VAL A 80 5.09 -7.40 -26.53
N VAL A 81 4.12 -8.11 -27.12
CA VAL A 81 3.04 -7.49 -27.91
C VAL A 81 1.72 -7.78 -27.21
N ALA A 82 0.98 -6.72 -26.91
CA ALA A 82 -0.33 -6.87 -26.29
C ALA A 82 -1.33 -7.45 -27.30
N GLN A 83 -2.00 -8.56 -26.97
CA GLN A 83 -3.07 -9.06 -27.83
C GLN A 83 -4.36 -8.24 -27.68
N TYR A 84 -4.60 -7.74 -26.46
CA TYR A 84 -5.77 -6.92 -26.09
C TYR A 84 -5.29 -5.67 -25.36
N SER A 85 -6.16 -4.63 -25.32
CA SER A 85 -5.88 -3.45 -24.51
C SER A 85 -5.84 -3.85 -23.04
N THR A 86 -4.81 -3.43 -22.34
CA THR A 86 -4.72 -3.60 -20.88
C THR A 86 -5.01 -2.28 -20.21
N ASN A 87 -5.86 -2.29 -19.18
CA ASN A 87 -6.04 -1.15 -18.31
C ASN A 87 -5.51 -1.53 -16.94
N THR A 88 -4.75 -0.64 -16.32
CA THR A 88 -4.47 -0.78 -14.89
C THR A 88 -5.81 -0.64 -14.15
N PRO A 89 -6.21 -1.60 -13.30
CA PRO A 89 -7.40 -1.47 -12.47
C PRO A 89 -7.25 -0.23 -11.58
N GLY A 90 -8.20 0.69 -11.57
CA GLY A 90 -8.09 1.88 -10.70
C GLY A 90 -8.67 3.19 -11.20
N GLY A 91 -9.27 3.26 -12.39
CA GLY A 91 -10.16 4.37 -12.77
C GLY A 91 -9.50 5.65 -13.30
N GLY A 92 -8.37 5.54 -14.02
CA GLY A 92 -7.78 6.63 -14.80
C GLY A 92 -6.48 7.19 -14.22
N HIS A 93 -5.87 8.13 -14.93
CA HIS A 93 -4.60 8.74 -14.50
C HIS A 93 -4.80 9.71 -13.32
N GLU A 94 -5.96 10.34 -13.18
CA GLU A 94 -6.32 11.18 -12.03
C GLU A 94 -6.28 10.40 -10.72
N LYS A 95 -6.95 9.24 -10.65
CA LYS A 95 -6.94 8.38 -9.46
C LYS A 95 -5.54 7.83 -9.16
N PHE A 96 -4.74 7.61 -10.18
CA PHE A 96 -3.35 7.23 -9.99
C PHE A 96 -2.51 8.37 -9.40
N LEU A 97 -2.70 9.61 -9.86
CA LEU A 97 -2.05 10.78 -9.29
C LEU A 97 -2.49 11.01 -7.83
N GLU A 98 -3.77 10.86 -7.51
CA GLU A 98 -4.28 10.87 -6.13
C GLU A 98 -3.60 9.78 -5.29
N SER A 99 -3.40 8.58 -5.84
CA SER A 99 -2.69 7.51 -5.14
C SER A 99 -1.23 7.84 -4.84
N ILE A 100 -0.54 8.57 -5.73
CA ILE A 100 0.82 9.05 -5.49
C ILE A 100 0.83 10.06 -4.33
N GLU A 101 -0.10 11.03 -4.32
CA GLU A 101 -0.20 12.03 -3.25
C GLU A 101 -0.47 11.36 -1.89
N ILE A 102 -1.38 10.38 -1.85
CA ILE A 102 -1.65 9.56 -0.67
C ILE A 102 -0.39 8.81 -0.22
N THR A 103 0.35 8.20 -1.15
CA THR A 103 1.59 7.48 -0.83
C THR A 103 2.66 8.42 -0.29
N ILE A 104 2.83 9.63 -0.83
CA ILE A 104 3.76 10.63 -0.27
C ILE A 104 3.38 10.95 1.17
N GLN A 105 2.09 11.16 1.46
CA GLN A 105 1.64 11.45 2.84
C GLN A 105 1.91 10.28 3.78
N LYS A 106 1.66 9.04 3.35
CA LYS A 106 1.97 7.82 4.11
C LYS A 106 3.47 7.66 4.35
N LEU A 107 4.31 8.03 3.39
CA LEU A 107 5.76 7.98 3.54
C LEU A 107 6.26 9.09 4.48
N LYS A 108 5.62 10.27 4.47
CA LYS A 108 5.95 11.43 5.32
C LYS A 108 5.59 11.25 6.78
N SER A 109 4.49 10.56 7.09
CA SER A 109 4.10 10.35 8.47
C SER A 109 5.14 9.56 9.27
N ASN A 110 6.12 8.93 8.60
CA ASN A 110 7.19 8.12 9.19
C ASN A 110 6.66 7.01 10.12
N GLU A 111 5.35 6.78 10.09
CA GLU A 111 4.68 5.64 10.67
C GLU A 111 4.92 4.49 9.71
N ASN A 112 5.83 3.59 10.07
CA ASN A 112 5.90 2.31 9.40
C ASN A 112 4.51 1.69 9.49
N VAL A 113 3.85 1.50 8.34
CA VAL A 113 2.54 0.86 8.30
C VAL A 113 2.61 -0.56 8.89
N GLU A 114 3.79 -1.20 8.83
CA GLU A 114 4.11 -2.42 9.55
C GLU A 114 4.10 -2.23 11.07
N ASP A 115 4.65 -1.12 11.59
CA ASP A 115 4.66 -0.81 13.03
C ASP A 115 3.25 -0.47 13.53
N VAL A 116 2.45 0.28 12.76
CA VAL A 116 1.06 0.62 13.14
C VAL A 116 0.15 -0.60 13.16
N ALA A 117 0.28 -1.49 12.17
CA ALA A 117 -0.46 -2.75 12.14
C ALA A 117 0.00 -3.68 13.28
N SER A 118 1.31 -3.80 13.50
CA SER A 118 1.91 -4.54 14.62
C SER A 118 1.41 -4.03 15.98
N ASP A 119 1.38 -2.71 16.19
CA ASP A 119 0.86 -2.10 17.41
C ASP A 119 -0.64 -2.40 17.61
N CYS A 120 -1.42 -2.39 16.54
CA CYS A 120 -2.84 -2.76 16.59
C CYS A 120 -3.02 -4.24 16.95
N ILE A 121 -2.22 -5.13 16.35
CA ILE A 121 -2.21 -6.57 16.68
C ILE A 121 -1.86 -6.79 18.16
N LEU A 122 -0.80 -6.15 18.64
CA LEU A 122 -0.32 -6.30 20.01
C LEU A 122 -1.36 -5.80 21.02
N ASN A 123 -1.94 -4.61 20.79
CA ASN A 123 -3.01 -4.10 21.64
C ASN A 123 -4.26 -4.98 21.59
N PHE A 124 -4.55 -5.63 20.45
CA PHE A 124 -5.68 -6.54 20.35
C PHE A 124 -5.43 -7.82 21.15
N LYS A 125 -4.23 -8.40 21.04
CA LYS A 125 -3.80 -9.54 21.87
C LYS A 125 -3.87 -9.20 23.37
N GLU A 126 -3.36 -8.04 23.77
CA GLU A 126 -3.38 -7.59 25.16
C GLU A 126 -4.81 -7.46 25.70
N TRP A 127 -5.72 -6.89 24.90
CA TRP A 127 -7.13 -6.80 25.27
C TRP A 127 -7.83 -8.16 25.33
N LEU A 128 -7.52 -9.08 24.41
CA LEU A 128 -8.05 -10.44 24.43
C LEU A 128 -7.62 -11.21 25.69
N ILE A 129 -6.38 -10.98 26.17
CA ILE A 129 -5.87 -11.55 27.42
C ILE A 129 -6.52 -10.88 28.63
N ASN A 130 -6.58 -9.55 28.66
CA ASN A 130 -7.10 -8.75 29.77
C ASN A 130 -8.08 -7.66 29.26
N PRO A 131 -9.40 -7.95 29.20
CA PRO A 131 -10.40 -7.05 28.65
C PRO A 131 -10.79 -6.02 29.71
N SER A 132 -9.96 -4.97 29.80
CA SER A 132 -10.21 -3.79 30.63
C SER A 132 -10.56 -2.58 29.75
N ASP A 133 -11.22 -1.59 30.34
CA ASP A 133 -11.54 -0.34 29.64
C ASP A 133 -10.27 0.39 29.16
N GLU A 134 -9.20 0.33 29.94
CA GLU A 134 -7.90 0.91 29.57
C GLU A 134 -7.31 0.24 28.33
N ASN A 135 -7.31 -1.10 28.29
CA ASN A 135 -6.78 -1.84 27.15
C ASN A 135 -7.68 -1.67 25.92
N PHE A 136 -8.99 -1.51 26.13
CA PHE A 136 -9.91 -1.24 25.03
C PHE A 136 -9.67 0.14 24.40
N GLU A 137 -9.44 1.17 25.22
CA GLU A 137 -9.11 2.51 24.69
C GLU A 137 -7.76 2.54 23.97
N LYS A 138 -6.75 1.81 24.46
CA LYS A 138 -5.46 1.63 23.75
C LYS A 138 -5.65 0.97 22.38
N LEU A 139 -6.43 -0.11 22.34
CA LEU A 139 -6.77 -0.82 21.11
C LEU A 139 -7.55 0.07 20.14
N LYS A 140 -8.54 0.80 20.63
CA LYS A 140 -9.33 1.73 19.80
C LYS A 140 -8.46 2.83 19.22
N HIS A 141 -7.54 3.38 20.02
CA HIS A 141 -6.62 4.40 19.56
C HIS A 141 -5.66 3.89 18.47
N SER A 142 -5.12 2.67 18.59
CA SER A 142 -4.30 2.07 17.53
C SER A 142 -5.11 1.67 16.30
N TYR A 143 -6.36 1.20 16.47
CA TYR A 143 -7.26 0.88 15.37
C TYR A 143 -7.57 2.09 14.49
N LEU A 144 -7.82 3.26 15.09
CA LEU A 144 -8.09 4.50 14.35
C LEU A 144 -6.90 5.03 13.54
N LYS A 145 -5.68 4.53 13.79
CA LYS A 145 -4.48 4.87 13.00
C LYS A 145 -4.34 4.01 11.75
N LEU A 146 -5.16 2.95 11.60
CA LEU A 146 -5.10 2.10 10.41
C LEU A 146 -5.57 2.89 9.16
N PRO A 147 -4.88 2.77 8.01
CA PRO A 147 -5.28 3.45 6.78
C PRO A 147 -6.66 3.01 6.28
N GLU A 148 -7.44 3.93 5.71
CA GLU A 148 -8.72 3.59 5.06
C GLU A 148 -8.55 2.48 4.02
N GLY A 149 -9.38 1.43 4.12
CA GLY A 149 -9.33 0.25 3.24
C GLY A 149 -8.32 -0.82 3.64
N ARG A 150 -7.54 -0.63 4.72
CA ARG A 150 -6.80 -1.72 5.42
C ARG A 150 -7.53 -2.09 6.70
N ASN A 151 -8.78 -2.51 6.52
CA ASN A 151 -9.59 -3.07 7.58
C ASN A 151 -9.49 -4.59 7.49
N ALA A 152 -8.48 -5.13 8.16
CA ALA A 152 -8.47 -6.48 8.71
C ALA A 152 -7.03 -6.88 8.82
N LEU A 153 -6.67 -7.23 10.04
CA LEU A 153 -5.35 -7.75 10.27
C LEU A 153 -5.19 -9.11 9.58
N PHE A 154 -6.26 -9.90 9.33
CA PHE A 154 -6.08 -11.26 8.79
C PHE A 154 -7.24 -11.87 7.95
N GLU A 155 -8.46 -11.29 7.85
CA GLU A 155 -9.59 -11.87 7.06
C GLU A 155 -10.41 -10.86 6.22
N VAL A 156 -11.23 -11.34 5.26
CA VAL A 156 -12.14 -10.48 4.47
C VAL A 156 -13.19 -9.80 5.37
N ASP A 157 -13.11 -8.47 5.50
CA ASP A 157 -13.98 -7.44 6.15
C ASP A 157 -15.15 -7.86 7.08
N HIS A 158 -15.99 -8.82 6.70
CA HIS A 158 -17.21 -9.21 7.44
C HIS A 158 -17.01 -10.31 8.49
N LYS A 159 -15.85 -10.99 8.47
CA LYS A 159 -15.54 -12.07 9.44
C LYS A 159 -14.61 -11.65 10.55
N ASP A 160 -13.84 -10.58 10.35
CA ASP A 160 -12.81 -10.12 11.26
C ASP A 160 -13.39 -9.75 12.65
N PRO A 161 -12.89 -10.38 13.74
CA PRO A 161 -13.38 -10.16 15.09
C PRO A 161 -13.06 -8.75 15.63
N LEU A 162 -11.96 -8.13 15.20
CA LEU A 162 -11.62 -6.76 15.59
C LEU A 162 -12.59 -5.76 14.94
N ILE A 163 -12.94 -5.95 13.66
CA ILE A 163 -13.92 -5.11 12.97
C ILE A 163 -15.30 -5.22 13.62
N LYS A 164 -15.73 -6.44 13.95
CA LYS A 164 -17.00 -6.66 14.66
C LYS A 164 -17.03 -5.94 16.00
N LEU A 165 -15.94 -6.01 16.76
CA LEU A 165 -15.80 -5.32 18.03
C LEU A 165 -15.87 -3.79 17.85
N MET A 166 -15.16 -3.23 16.88
CA MET A 166 -15.11 -1.78 16.62
C MET A 166 -16.43 -1.21 16.10
N ASN A 167 -17.22 -2.02 15.38
CA ASN A 167 -18.54 -1.65 14.90
C ASN A 167 -19.65 -1.80 15.97
N GLY A 168 -19.29 -2.03 17.23
CA GLY A 168 -20.25 -2.15 18.33
C GLY A 168 -20.91 -3.53 18.43
N GLY A 169 -20.27 -4.56 17.88
CA GLY A 169 -20.68 -5.96 18.08
C GLY A 169 -20.57 -6.39 19.54
N ALA A 170 -21.19 -7.54 19.85
CA ALA A 170 -21.15 -8.09 21.21
C ALA A 170 -19.72 -8.43 21.63
N MET A 171 -19.41 -8.16 22.91
CA MET A 171 -18.13 -8.54 23.50
C MET A 171 -17.94 -10.06 23.40
N PRO A 172 -16.80 -10.55 22.88
CA PRO A 172 -16.52 -11.96 22.78
C PRO A 172 -16.45 -12.61 24.16
N THR A 173 -16.98 -13.82 24.26
CA THR A 173 -16.89 -14.64 25.47
C THR A 173 -15.43 -15.02 25.75
N ARG A 174 -15.16 -15.51 26.96
CA ARG A 174 -13.81 -16.01 27.30
C ARG A 174 -13.33 -17.08 26.31
N GLU A 175 -14.18 -18.05 25.98
CA GLU A 175 -13.86 -19.13 25.03
C GLU A 175 -13.56 -18.58 23.62
N GLN A 176 -14.32 -17.57 23.17
CA GLN A 176 -14.06 -16.91 21.89
C GLN A 176 -12.73 -16.16 21.88
N ARG A 177 -12.36 -15.51 23.00
CA ARG A 177 -11.07 -14.83 23.14
C ARG A 177 -9.91 -15.82 23.13
N GLU A 178 -10.04 -16.95 23.83
CA GLU A 178 -9.06 -18.03 23.81
C GLU A 178 -8.89 -18.59 22.39
N TYR A 179 -10.00 -18.82 21.67
CA TYR A 179 -9.96 -19.22 20.25
C TYR A 179 -9.25 -18.20 19.36
N TYR A 180 -9.51 -16.90 19.52
CA TYR A 180 -8.81 -15.87 18.75
C TYR A 180 -7.31 -15.84 19.05
N LEU A 181 -6.91 -16.02 20.31
CA LEU A 181 -5.50 -16.06 20.68
C LEU A 181 -4.75 -17.25 20.05
N THR A 182 -5.43 -18.38 19.85
CA THR A 182 -4.82 -19.61 19.34
C THR A 182 -4.96 -19.84 17.83
N ASP A 183 -6.02 -19.34 17.19
CA ASP A 183 -6.34 -19.68 15.78
C ASP A 183 -6.26 -18.44 14.87
N TYR A 184 -6.78 -17.30 15.34
CA TYR A 184 -6.83 -16.06 14.56
C TYR A 184 -5.44 -15.42 14.35
N PHE A 185 -4.48 -15.66 15.24
CA PHE A 185 -3.10 -15.16 15.10
C PHE A 185 -2.07 -16.20 14.65
N ASP A 186 -2.41 -17.48 14.60
CA ASP A 186 -1.46 -18.57 14.31
C ASP A 186 -1.34 -18.86 12.80
N GLY A 187 -2.12 -18.13 11.98
CA GLY A 187 -2.25 -18.33 10.54
C GLY A 187 -1.04 -17.96 9.68
N GLU A 188 -0.26 -16.90 9.96
CA GLU A 188 0.91 -16.51 9.15
C GLU A 188 1.91 -15.58 9.88
N TRP A 189 2.40 -15.95 11.07
CA TRP A 189 3.59 -15.30 11.67
C TRP A 189 4.45 -16.29 12.47
N ILE A 190 4.88 -17.37 11.82
CA ILE A 190 6.10 -18.09 12.19
C ILE A 190 7.07 -17.86 11.03
N ASP A 191 7.88 -16.80 11.13
CA ASP A 191 9.26 -16.74 10.62
C ASP A 191 9.77 -15.29 10.72
N LEU A 192 10.14 -14.85 11.92
CA LEU A 192 11.16 -13.81 12.12
C LEU A 192 11.92 -14.12 13.42
N GLN A 193 12.96 -14.96 13.29
CA GLN A 193 14.13 -14.99 14.19
C GLN A 193 15.24 -14.11 13.59
#